data_AF-A0A2S8WTR2-F1
#
_entry.id   AF-A0A2S8WTR2-F1
#
_cell.length_a   1.000
_cell.length_b   1.000
_cell.length_c   1.000
_cell.angle_alpha   90.00
_cell.angle_beta   90.00
_cell.angle_gamma   90.00
#
_symmetry.space_group_name_H-M   'P 1'
#
loop_
_entity.id
_entity.type
_entity.pdbx_description
1 polymer ?
#
loop_
_entity_poly.entity_id
_entity_poly.type
_entity_poly.pdbx_seq_one_letter_code
_entity_poly.pdbx_strand_id
1 'polypeptide(L)' 'MTRDIAIIGYLSVPLMLGALILFSRFWPNMWASPTDVLSLIWQNRAARMTLLIFVWWFGWHFLLDG' A
#
# COMPACT_ATOMS: atom_id res chain seq x y z
N MET A 1 18.16 1.36 -15.64
CA MET A 1 17.60 0.05 -15.27
C MET A 1 17.16 -0.03 -13.82
N THR A 2 18.02 0.17 -12.80
CA THR A 2 17.58 0.17 -11.39
C THR A 2 16.70 1.37 -11.02
N ARG A 3 17.01 2.58 -11.51
CA ARG A 3 16.19 3.79 -11.29
C ARG A 3 14.76 3.67 -11.85
N ASP A 4 14.59 3.06 -13.02
CA ASP A 4 13.29 2.97 -13.69
C ASP A 4 12.34 2.02 -12.92
N ILE A 5 12.89 0.93 -12.38
CA ILE A 5 12.15 -0.02 -11.55
C ILE A 5 11.70 0.66 -10.23
N ALA A 6 12.58 1.44 -9.62
CA ALA A 6 12.23 2.23 -8.44
C ALA A 6 11.10 3.22 -8.75
N ILE A 7 11.20 3.98 -9.85
CA ILE A 7 10.18 4.97 -10.26
C ILE A 7 8.81 4.32 -10.53
N ILE A 8 8.78 3.16 -11.18
CA ILE A 8 7.53 2.42 -11.42
C ILE A 8 6.92 1.92 -10.10
N GLY A 9 7.75 1.40 -9.19
CA GLY A 9 7.33 1.08 -7.83
C GLY A 9 6.76 2.30 -7.10
N TYR A 10 7.43 3.44 -7.22
CA TYR A 10 7.06 4.75 -6.65
C TYR A 10 5.67 5.23 -7.07
N LEU A 11 5.32 5.09 -8.35
CA LEU A 11 4.03 5.51 -8.87
C LEU A 11 2.93 4.49 -8.54
N SER A 12 3.27 3.20 -8.52
CA SER A 12 2.28 2.13 -8.33
C SER A 12 1.59 2.18 -6.96
N VAL A 13 2.31 2.47 -5.88
CA VAL A 13 1.73 2.48 -4.52
C VAL A 13 0.69 3.58 -4.31
N PRO A 14 0.98 4.87 -4.58
CA PRO A 14 -0.02 5.93 -4.46
C PRO A 14 -1.13 5.79 -5.50
N LEU A 15 -0.84 5.26 -6.70
CA LEU A 15 -1.88 4.93 -7.68
C LEU A 15 -2.82 3.84 -7.16
N MET A 16 -2.29 2.80 -6.53
CA MET A 16 -3.10 1.69 -6.02
C MET A 16 -3.89 2.12 -4.79
N LEU A 17 -3.32 2.98 -3.94
CA LEU A 17 -4.04 3.60 -2.82
C LEU A 17 -5.15 4.55 -3.31
N GLY A 18 -4.84 5.40 -4.30
CA GLY A 18 -5.80 6.32 -4.91
C GLY A 18 -6.93 5.57 -5.61
N ALA A 19 -6.60 4.50 -6.34
CA ALA A 19 -7.58 3.60 -6.94
C ALA A 19 -8.46 2.97 -5.86
N LEU A 20 -7.89 2.45 -4.78
CA LEU A 20 -8.65 1.85 -3.68
C LEU A 20 -9.64 2.84 -3.05
N ILE A 21 -9.21 4.09 -2.84
CA ILE A 21 -10.08 5.17 -2.33
C ILE A 21 -11.20 5.49 -3.32
N LEU A 22 -10.87 5.60 -4.62
CA LEU A 22 -11.85 5.90 -5.66
C LEU A 22 -12.90 4.78 -5.80
N PHE A 23 -12.44 3.53 -5.89
CA PHE A 23 -13.29 2.35 -6.01
C PHE A 23 -14.17 2.16 -4.76
N SER A 24 -13.62 2.37 -3.56
CA SER A 24 -14.40 2.33 -2.32
C SER A 24 -15.49 3.42 -2.27
N ARG A 25 -15.22 4.60 -2.84
CA ARG A 25 -16.20 5.71 -2.91
C ARG A 25 -17.28 5.48 -3.96
N PHE A 26 -16.95 4.88 -5.10
CA PHE A 26 -17.91 4.59 -6.17
C PHE A 26 -18.74 3.33 -5.90
N TRP A 27 -18.18 2.33 -5.23
CA TRP A 27 -18.85 1.06 -4.92
C TRP A 27 -18.71 0.64 -3.44
N PRO A 28 -19.32 1.40 -2.51
CA PRO A 28 -19.21 1.15 -1.07
C PRO A 28 -19.77 -0.22 -0.63
N ASN A 29 -20.65 -0.84 -1.42
CA ASN A 29 -21.21 -2.17 -1.14
C ASN A 29 -20.38 -3.34 -1.70
N MET A 30 -19.41 -3.09 -2.59
CA MET A 30 -18.54 -4.14 -3.14
C MET A 30 -17.11 -4.05 -2.60
N TRP A 31 -16.69 -2.90 -2.08
CA TRP A 31 -15.31 -2.64 -1.65
C TRP A 31 -15.25 -2.18 -0.21
N ALA A 32 -14.45 -2.86 0.60
CA ALA A 32 -14.21 -2.49 2.00
C ALA A 32 -13.63 -1.07 2.07
N SER A 33 -14.09 -0.29 3.04
CA SER A 33 -13.57 1.06 3.23
C SER A 33 -12.11 1.00 3.70
N PRO A 34 -11.32 2.07 3.47
CA PRO A 34 -9.95 2.14 3.96
C PRO A 34 -9.85 1.88 5.47
N THR A 35 -10.86 2.33 6.23
CA THR A 35 -10.97 2.13 7.68
C THR A 35 -11.17 0.66 8.03
N ASP A 36 -12.02 -0.05 7.28
CA ASP A 36 -12.27 -1.48 7.49
C ASP A 36 -11.01 -2.30 7.21
N VAL A 37 -10.32 -1.99 6.11
CA VAL A 37 -9.05 -2.62 5.74
C VAL A 37 -8.00 -2.37 6.83
N LEU A 38 -7.89 -1.14 7.34
CA LEU A 38 -6.97 -0.82 8.42
C LEU A 38 -7.31 -1.60 9.70
N SER A 39 -8.61 -1.69 10.03
CA SER A 39 -9.08 -2.45 11.20
C SER A 39 -8.75 -3.94 11.08
N LEU A 40 -8.90 -4.52 9.88
CA LEU A 40 -8.56 -5.90 9.58
C LEU A 40 -7.06 -6.15 9.74
N ILE A 41 -6.23 -5.22 9.23
CA ILE A 41 -4.78 -5.29 9.40
C ILE A 41 -4.45 -5.32 10.90
N TRP A 42 -5.00 -4.40 11.70
CA TRP A 42 -4.73 -4.36 13.14
C TRP A 42 -5.16 -5.63 13.89
N GLN A 43 -6.28 -6.25 13.49
CA GLN A 43 -6.78 -7.48 14.09
C GLN A 43 -5.98 -8.72 13.66
N ASN A 44 -5.38 -8.72 12.46
CA ASN A 44 -4.65 -9.86 11.94
C ASN A 44 -3.12 -9.68 12.07
N ARG A 45 -2.48 -10.55 12.87
CA ARG A 45 -1.02 -10.51 13.08
C ARG A 45 -0.23 -10.71 11.78
N ALA A 46 -0.69 -11.60 10.88
CA ALA A 46 -0.03 -11.82 9.60
C ALA A 46 -0.09 -10.56 8.72
N ALA A 47 -1.26 -9.92 8.66
CA ALA A 47 -1.43 -8.67 7.91
C ALA A 47 -0.54 -7.53 8.44
N ARG A 48 -0.39 -7.40 9.77
CA ARG A 48 0.57 -6.46 10.38
C ARG A 48 2.02 -6.74 9.97
N MET A 49 2.42 -8.01 9.96
CA MET A 49 3.78 -8.39 9.57
C MET A 49 4.03 -8.09 8.10
N THR A 50 3.06 -8.38 7.22
CA THR A 50 3.13 -8.01 5.81
C THR A 50 3.25 -6.51 5.63
N LEU A 51 2.45 -5.71 6.34
CA LEU A 51 2.53 -4.24 6.29
C LEU A 51 3.89 -3.74 6.76
N LEU A 52 4.43 -4.27 7.86
CA LEU A 52 5.75 -3.90 8.39
C LEU A 52 6.87 -4.24 7.41
N ILE A 53 6.86 -5.44 6.83
CA ILE A 53 7.85 -5.86 5.82
C ILE A 53 7.74 -4.97 4.58
N PHE A 54 6.51 -4.64 4.17
CA PHE A 54 6.28 -3.77 3.02
C PHE A 54 6.82 -2.35 3.25
N VAL A 55 6.50 -1.75 4.42
CA VAL A 55 7.01 -0.43 4.81
C VAL A 55 8.53 -0.45 4.99
N TRP A 56 9.08 -1.51 5.57
CA TRP A 56 10.52 -1.70 5.74
C TRP A 56 11.24 -1.80 4.39
N TRP A 57 10.71 -2.61 3.47
CA TRP A 57 11.21 -2.72 2.10
C TRP A 57 11.18 -1.36 1.40
N PHE A 58 10.06 -0.62 1.55
CA PHE A 58 9.96 0.75 1.05
C PHE A 58 10.99 1.68 1.67
N GLY A 59 11.19 1.60 2.99
CA GLY A 59 12.14 2.42 3.73
C GLY A 59 13.57 2.20 3.27
N TRP A 60 14.01 0.95 3.06
CA TRP A 60 15.36 0.69 2.54
C TRP A 60 15.57 1.19 1.12
N HIS A 61 14.61 0.94 0.23
CA HIS A 61 14.67 1.46 -1.14
C HIS A 61 14.49 2.98 -1.22
N PHE A 62 13.88 3.62 -0.22
CA PHE A 62 13.69 5.08 -0.19
C PHE A 62 14.88 5.80 0.47
N LEU A 63 15.44 5.26 1.56
CA LEU A 63 16.53 5.86 2.33
C LEU A 63 17.92 5.60 1.75
N LEU A 64 18.10 4.50 1.00
CA LEU A 64 19.40 4.15 0.41
C LEU A 64 19.54 4.54 -1.07
N ASP A 65 18.45 4.62 -1.84
CA ASP A 65 18.48 4.99 -3.26
C ASP A 65 18.17 6.48 -3.53
N GLY A 66 18.07 7.31 -2.48
CA GLY A 66 17.91 8.77 -2.54
C GLY A 66 19.19 9.52 -2.21
#